data_AF-A0A3M9YWC3-F1
#
_entry.id   AF-A0A3M9YWC3-F1
#
_cell.length_a   1.000
_cell.length_b   1.000
_cell.length_c   1.000
_cell.angle_alpha   90.00
_cell.angle_beta   90.00
_cell.angle_gamma   90.00
#
_symmetry.space_group_name_H-M   'P 1'
#
loop_
_entity.id
_entity.type
_entity.pdbx_description
1 polymer ?
#
loop_
_entity_poly.entity_id
_entity_poly.type
_entity_poly.pdbx_seq_one_letter_code
_entity_poly.pdbx_strand_id
1 'polypeptide(L)'
;MGRITNLRSTASASAAERRRSCSRRLNPKACAVRSTATPAGQAQKEFFVNQALCLLDALHARCVSASQPSPPSTPSEGACFRITAPASAAWAGKEDHLAVRISGGWHFITPQEGMVVFDQSASQQLVFRSTWARALAPSTPTGGTTIDTQAREAIAALIQALVVLGLLGTSGN
;
A
#
# COMPACT_ATOMS: atom_id res chain seq x y z
N MET A 1 -45.21 56.24 92.84
CA MET A 1 -45.89 56.63 91.58
C MET A 1 -45.72 55.49 90.58
N GLY A 2 -46.70 54.59 90.53
CA GLY A 2 -46.71 53.48 89.58
C GLY A 2 -47.61 53.80 88.39
N ARG A 3 -47.27 53.23 87.23
CA ARG A 3 -48.29 52.78 86.26
C ARG A 3 -47.75 51.61 85.45
N ILE A 4 -48.47 50.51 85.63
CA ILE A 4 -48.44 49.26 84.90
C ILE A 4 -49.22 49.46 83.60
N THR A 5 -48.73 48.95 82.47
CA THR A 5 -49.57 48.18 81.53
C THR A 5 -48.74 47.36 80.54
N ASN A 6 -48.85 46.04 80.66
CA ASN A 6 -48.65 45.07 79.58
C ASN A 6 -49.84 45.12 78.61
N LEU A 7 -49.62 44.75 77.34
CA LEU A 7 -50.56 43.90 76.58
C LEU A 7 -49.90 43.31 75.33
N ARG A 8 -50.08 42.00 75.18
CA ARG A 8 -49.64 41.10 74.10
C ARG A 8 -50.49 41.28 72.83
N SER A 9 -49.95 40.91 71.66
CA SER A 9 -50.71 40.34 70.52
C SER A 9 -49.75 39.77 69.46
N THR A 10 -49.46 38.46 69.51
CA THR A 10 -49.83 37.39 68.53
C THR A 10 -49.33 37.53 67.08
N ALA A 11 -48.43 36.59 66.75
CA ALA A 11 -48.31 35.77 65.53
C ALA A 11 -48.76 36.31 64.15
N SER A 12 -47.83 36.26 63.20
CA SER A 12 -48.14 35.88 61.81
C SER A 12 -46.85 35.45 61.09
N ALA A 13 -46.88 34.24 60.56
CA ALA A 13 -45.81 33.62 59.80
C ALA A 13 -45.74 34.20 58.37
N SER A 14 -44.55 34.30 57.81
CA SER A 14 -44.39 34.28 56.35
C SER A 14 -43.02 33.73 55.98
N ALA A 15 -43.03 32.50 55.48
CA ALA A 15 -41.94 31.87 54.77
C ALA A 15 -41.87 32.44 53.35
N ALA A 16 -40.71 32.97 52.96
CA ALA A 16 -40.39 33.28 51.57
C ALA A 16 -38.88 33.11 51.33
N GLU A 17 -38.52 31.87 51.00
CA GLU A 17 -37.72 31.52 49.81
C GLU A 17 -36.58 32.50 49.46
N ARG A 18 -35.40 32.32 50.07
CA ARG A 18 -34.14 32.82 49.49
C ARG A 18 -33.35 31.66 48.91
N ARG A 19 -33.59 31.40 47.62
CA ARG A 19 -32.75 30.57 46.77
C ARG A 19 -31.33 31.13 46.78
N ARG A 20 -30.44 30.49 47.54
CA ARG A 20 -28.99 30.71 47.40
C ARG A 20 -28.61 30.14 46.04
N SER A 21 -28.34 31.03 45.08
CA SER A 21 -27.78 30.65 43.79
C SER A 21 -26.50 29.87 44.05
N CYS A 22 -26.52 28.58 43.71
CA CYS A 22 -25.34 27.75 43.71
C CYS A 22 -24.41 28.31 42.61
N SER A 23 -23.45 29.14 42.99
CA SER A 23 -22.38 29.58 42.10
C SER A 23 -21.58 28.33 41.73
N ARG A 24 -21.79 27.87 40.50
CA ARG A 24 -21.06 26.76 39.90
C ARG A 24 -19.58 27.15 39.90
N ARG A 25 -18.79 26.58 40.82
CA ARG A 25 -17.33 26.71 40.77
C ARG A 25 -16.89 26.14 39.43
N LEU A 26 -16.46 26.99 38.51
CA LEU A 26 -15.79 26.55 37.28
C LEU A 26 -14.54 25.79 37.71
N ASN A 27 -14.54 24.47 37.48
CA ASN A 27 -13.39 23.63 37.75
C ASN A 27 -12.30 23.96 36.71
N PRO A 28 -11.14 24.50 37.10
CA PRO A 28 -10.08 24.89 36.16
C PRO A 28 -9.42 23.69 35.46
N LYS A 29 -9.82 22.45 35.77
CA LYS A 29 -9.32 21.23 35.12
C LYS A 29 -10.03 20.86 33.81
N ALA A 30 -11.06 21.62 33.39
CA ALA A 30 -11.79 21.36 32.15
C ALA A 30 -11.23 22.16 30.96
N CYS A 31 -9.91 22.11 30.73
CA CYS A 31 -9.26 22.44 29.46
C CYS A 31 -7.79 21.98 29.50
N ALA A 32 -7.54 20.70 29.73
CA ALA A 32 -6.34 20.10 29.17
C ALA A 32 -6.69 19.73 27.73
N VAL A 33 -6.30 20.59 26.79
CA VAL A 33 -6.23 20.23 25.36
C VAL A 33 -5.53 18.87 25.28
N ARG A 34 -6.19 17.90 24.66
CA ARG A 34 -5.60 16.59 24.38
C ARG A 34 -4.24 16.84 23.73
N SER A 35 -3.16 16.37 24.33
CA SER A 35 -1.80 16.53 23.82
C SER A 35 -1.76 16.20 22.32
N THR A 36 -1.65 17.23 21.47
CA THR A 36 -1.46 17.09 20.01
C THR A 36 0.00 16.91 19.64
N ALA A 37 0.91 16.95 20.62
CA ALA A 37 2.31 16.67 20.40
C ALA A 37 2.51 15.15 20.29
N THR A 38 2.71 14.67 19.06
CA THR A 38 3.26 13.34 18.80
C THR A 38 4.65 13.27 19.43
N PRO A 39 4.92 12.34 20.37
CA PRO A 39 6.25 12.18 20.94
C PRO A 39 7.28 11.96 19.81
N ALA A 40 8.47 12.55 19.89
CA ALA A 40 9.45 12.53 18.81
C ALA A 40 9.79 11.11 18.28
N GLY A 41 9.68 10.07 19.12
CA GLY A 41 9.85 8.67 18.73
C GLY A 41 8.68 8.05 17.94
N GLN A 42 7.46 8.59 18.03
CA GLN A 42 6.33 8.17 17.19
C GLN A 42 6.42 8.77 15.78
N ALA A 43 6.78 10.05 15.68
CA ALA A 43 6.92 10.74 14.40
C ALA A 43 7.98 10.11 13.48
N GLN A 44 9.07 9.58 14.04
CA GLN A 44 10.11 8.90 13.26
C GLN A 44 9.71 7.49 12.82
N LYS A 45 8.94 6.77 13.65
CA LYS A 45 8.46 5.42 13.32
C LYS A 45 7.50 5.42 12.13
N GLU A 46 6.65 6.43 12.06
CA GLU A 46 5.69 6.60 10.97
C GLU A 46 6.37 6.63 9.60
N PHE A 47 7.54 7.27 9.47
CA PHE A 47 8.28 7.30 8.21
C PHE A 47 8.71 5.91 7.73
N PHE A 48 9.35 5.12 8.61
CA PHE A 48 9.80 3.78 8.25
C PHE A 48 8.65 2.81 8.02
N VAL A 49 7.57 2.90 8.81
CA VAL A 49 6.38 2.06 8.63
C VAL A 49 5.69 2.39 7.32
N ASN A 50 5.51 3.68 7.02
CA ASN A 50 4.90 4.10 5.75
C ASN A 50 5.75 3.66 4.56
N GLN A 51 7.07 3.81 4.65
CA GLN A 51 7.98 3.34 3.61
C GLN A 51 7.88 1.82 3.41
N ALA A 52 7.86 1.03 4.49
CA ALA A 52 7.70 -0.43 4.40
C ALA A 52 6.34 -0.82 3.81
N LEU A 53 5.27 -0.11 4.16
CA LEU A 53 3.94 -0.32 3.59
C LEU A 53 3.90 0.04 2.10
N CYS A 54 4.53 1.15 1.69
CA CYS A 54 4.65 1.50 0.27
C CYS A 54 5.42 0.46 -0.53
N LEU A 55 6.50 -0.09 0.03
CA LEU A 55 7.25 -1.19 -0.60
C LEU A 55 6.40 -2.46 -0.69
N LEU A 56 5.66 -2.79 0.36
CA LEU A 56 4.77 -3.95 0.38
C LEU A 56 3.66 -3.80 -0.65
N ASP A 57 3.04 -2.62 -0.76
CA ASP A 57 1.98 -2.35 -1.74
C ASP A 57 2.49 -2.45 -3.18
N ALA A 58 3.67 -1.87 -3.45
CA ALA A 58 4.33 -1.98 -4.75
C ALA A 58 4.69 -3.44 -5.11
N LEU A 59 5.12 -4.24 -4.14
CA LEU A 59 5.42 -5.66 -4.34
C LEU A 59 4.16 -6.53 -4.41
N HIS A 60 3.07 -6.14 -3.74
CA HIS A 60 1.84 -6.92 -3.68
C HIS A 60 1.22 -7.11 -5.06
N ALA A 61 1.22 -6.05 -5.87
CA ALA A 61 0.76 -6.12 -7.25
C ALA A 61 1.57 -7.12 -8.09
N ARG A 62 2.82 -7.42 -7.70
CA ARG A 62 3.77 -8.28 -8.42
C ARG A 62 3.83 -7.96 -9.91
N CYS A 63 3.68 -6.68 -10.26
CA CYS A 63 3.50 -6.24 -11.62
C CYS A 63 4.60 -5.23 -11.97
N VAL A 64 5.38 -5.56 -12.98
CA VAL A 64 6.44 -4.72 -13.54
C VAL A 64 5.92 -4.05 -14.80
N SER A 65 6.11 -2.74 -14.91
CA SER A 65 5.72 -1.97 -16.09
C SER A 65 6.53 -2.39 -17.31
N ALA A 66 7.85 -2.53 -17.15
CA ALA A 66 8.75 -3.02 -18.20
C ALA A 66 10.06 -3.57 -17.63
N SER A 67 10.67 -4.46 -18.40
CA SER A 67 12.04 -4.93 -18.19
C SER A 67 13.02 -4.11 -19.04
N GLN A 68 13.87 -3.27 -18.41
CA GLN A 68 14.77 -2.38 -19.16
C GLN A 68 16.09 -2.09 -18.42
N PRO A 69 17.17 -1.73 -19.13
CA PRO A 69 18.49 -1.48 -18.54
C PRO A 69 18.70 -0.07 -17.97
N SER A 70 17.86 0.89 -18.35
CA SER A 70 17.97 2.30 -17.97
C SER A 70 16.65 2.83 -17.40
N PRO A 71 16.68 3.73 -16.40
CA PRO A 71 15.46 4.35 -15.90
C PRO A 71 14.76 5.16 -17.00
N PRO A 72 13.42 5.10 -17.10
CA PRO A 72 12.68 5.94 -18.02
C PRO A 72 12.81 7.41 -17.61
N SER A 73 12.67 8.34 -18.55
CA SER A 73 12.77 9.78 -18.29
C SER A 73 11.63 10.31 -17.40
N THR A 74 10.45 9.69 -17.48
CA THR A 74 9.25 10.08 -16.73
C THR A 74 8.56 8.87 -16.08
N PRO A 75 9.13 8.26 -15.01
CA PRO A 75 8.46 7.19 -14.27
C PRO A 75 7.29 7.76 -13.45
N SER A 76 6.15 7.07 -13.47
CA SER A 76 5.08 7.36 -12.52
C SER A 76 5.46 6.90 -11.11
N GLU A 77 4.93 7.58 -10.10
CA GLU A 77 5.05 7.13 -8.71
C GLU A 77 4.40 5.74 -8.55
N GLY A 78 5.05 4.85 -7.80
CA GLY A 78 4.64 3.46 -7.63
C GLY A 78 4.99 2.52 -8.79
N ALA A 79 5.58 3.02 -9.89
CA ALA A 79 5.99 2.16 -10.99
C ALA A 79 7.13 1.21 -10.57
N CYS A 80 7.02 -0.05 -10.96
CA CYS A 80 8.01 -1.10 -10.73
C CYS A 80 8.64 -1.53 -12.05
N PHE A 81 9.97 -1.61 -12.07
CA PHE A 81 10.76 -2.00 -13.24
C PHE A 81 11.69 -3.14 -12.89
N ARG A 82 11.90 -4.07 -13.82
CA ARG A 82 12.96 -5.07 -13.71
C ARG A 82 14.21 -4.56 -14.40
N ILE A 83 15.31 -4.49 -13.66
CA ILE A 83 16.59 -4.03 -14.21
C ILE A 83 17.22 -5.18 -15.01
N THR A 84 17.44 -4.95 -16.30
CA THR A 84 18.11 -5.91 -17.18
C THR A 84 19.56 -5.50 -17.40
N ALA A 85 20.47 -6.47 -17.52
CA ALA A 85 21.86 -6.19 -17.87
C ALA A 85 21.99 -5.67 -19.32
N PRO A 86 22.92 -4.73 -19.62
CA PRO A 86 23.78 -4.01 -18.69
C PRO A 86 23.05 -2.81 -18.04
N ALA A 87 23.08 -2.71 -16.71
CA ALA A 87 22.37 -1.64 -16.01
C ALA A 87 23.12 -0.30 -16.10
N SER A 88 22.39 0.80 -16.26
CA SER A 88 22.96 2.14 -16.49
C SER A 88 22.38 3.22 -15.56
N ALA A 89 23.06 4.36 -15.50
CA ALA A 89 22.68 5.53 -14.70
C ALA A 89 22.42 5.15 -13.22
N ALA A 90 21.26 5.56 -12.68
CA ALA A 90 20.87 5.28 -11.29
C ALA A 90 20.73 3.78 -10.97
N TRP A 91 20.69 2.92 -11.99
CA TRP A 91 20.54 1.47 -11.84
C TRP A 91 21.86 0.70 -11.98
N ALA A 92 22.98 1.38 -12.20
CA ALA A 92 24.29 0.74 -12.38
C ALA A 92 24.66 -0.19 -11.20
N GLY A 93 25.07 -1.43 -11.50
CA GLY A 93 25.43 -2.45 -10.50
C GLY A 93 24.23 -3.03 -9.73
N LYS A 94 23.01 -2.83 -10.23
CA LYS A 94 21.77 -3.41 -9.70
C LYS A 94 21.08 -4.31 -10.73
N GLU A 95 21.86 -5.06 -11.52
CA GLU A 95 21.29 -6.04 -12.45
C GLU A 95 20.39 -7.05 -11.71
N ASP A 96 19.32 -7.48 -12.38
CA ASP A 96 18.33 -8.44 -11.88
C ASP A 96 17.50 -7.98 -10.67
N HIS A 97 17.77 -6.81 -10.09
CA HIS A 97 16.93 -6.22 -9.06
C HIS A 97 15.63 -5.65 -9.61
N LEU A 98 14.62 -5.56 -8.75
CA LEU A 98 13.41 -4.79 -9.02
C LEU A 98 13.61 -3.37 -8.51
N ALA A 99 13.34 -2.37 -9.35
CA ALA A 99 13.39 -0.96 -9.02
C ALA A 99 11.97 -0.41 -8.91
N VAL A 100 11.60 0.11 -7.75
CA VAL A 100 10.31 0.76 -7.49
C VAL A 100 10.53 2.26 -7.32
N ARG A 101 9.71 3.07 -7.98
CA ARG A 101 9.68 4.52 -7.81
C ARG A 101 8.81 4.89 -6.62
N ILE A 102 9.38 5.47 -5.56
CA ILE A 102 8.62 5.92 -4.38
C ILE A 102 9.13 7.29 -3.94
N SER A 103 8.23 8.26 -3.80
CA SER A 103 8.49 9.61 -3.30
C SER A 103 9.66 10.31 -4.02
N GLY A 104 9.76 10.14 -5.35
CA GLY A 104 10.82 10.70 -6.18
C GLY A 104 12.16 9.93 -6.14
N GLY A 105 12.28 8.89 -5.33
CA GLY A 105 13.47 8.04 -5.20
C GLY A 105 13.31 6.66 -5.86
N TRP A 106 14.45 6.00 -6.11
CA TRP A 106 14.50 4.60 -6.53
C TRP A 106 14.75 3.70 -5.33
N HIS A 107 13.89 2.71 -5.15
CA HIS A 107 14.07 1.66 -4.16
C HIS A 107 14.35 0.35 -4.87
N PHE A 108 15.45 -0.30 -4.50
CA PHE A 108 15.88 -1.55 -5.10
C PHE A 108 15.53 -2.71 -4.19
N ILE A 109 14.95 -3.75 -4.77
CA ILE A 109 14.49 -4.94 -4.06
C ILE A 109 15.25 -6.12 -4.67
N THR A 110 15.92 -6.88 -3.81
CA THR A 110 16.60 -8.12 -4.20
C THR A 110 15.57 -9.22 -4.41
N PRO A 111 15.42 -9.76 -5.63
CA PRO A 111 14.49 -10.87 -5.86
C PRO A 111 14.91 -12.10 -5.06
N GLN A 112 13.93 -12.91 -4.66
CA GLN A 112 14.13 -14.17 -3.95
C GLN A 112 13.72 -15.32 -4.85
N GLU A 113 14.34 -16.49 -4.68
CA GLU A 113 13.98 -17.68 -5.44
C GLU A 113 12.49 -18.02 -5.25
N GLY A 114 11.80 -18.31 -6.37
CA GLY A 114 10.36 -18.53 -6.40
C GLY A 114 9.54 -17.25 -6.54
N MET A 115 10.16 -16.07 -6.55
CA MET A 115 9.45 -14.81 -6.82
C MET A 115 8.86 -14.83 -8.22
N VAL A 116 7.59 -14.43 -8.32
CA VAL A 116 6.84 -14.35 -9.55
C VAL A 116 6.43 -12.91 -9.79
N VAL A 117 6.66 -12.41 -11.00
CA VAL A 117 6.31 -11.06 -11.41
C VAL A 117 5.67 -11.10 -12.79
N PHE A 118 4.65 -10.31 -13.02
CA PHE A 118 4.03 -10.12 -14.34
C PHE A 118 4.62 -8.88 -15.02
N ASP A 119 5.17 -9.01 -16.22
CA ASP A 119 5.66 -7.88 -17.02
C ASP A 119 4.56 -7.42 -17.97
N GLN A 120 4.09 -6.18 -17.79
CA GLN A 120 3.04 -5.57 -18.59
C GLN A 120 3.46 -5.36 -20.04
N SER A 121 4.72 -4.96 -20.27
CA SER A 121 5.25 -4.71 -21.62
C SER A 121 5.31 -5.99 -22.46
N ALA A 122 5.65 -7.12 -21.82
CA ALA A 122 5.72 -8.43 -22.46
C ALA A 122 4.38 -9.21 -22.36
N SER A 123 3.41 -8.73 -21.57
CA SER A 123 2.19 -9.44 -21.20
C SER A 123 2.45 -10.88 -20.73
N GLN A 124 3.52 -11.05 -19.95
CA GLN A 124 4.02 -12.38 -19.58
C GLN A 124 4.50 -12.43 -18.13
N GLN A 125 4.28 -13.57 -17.48
CA GLN A 125 4.84 -13.89 -16.18
C GLN A 125 6.33 -14.28 -16.26
N LEU A 126 7.14 -13.69 -15.39
CA LEU A 126 8.52 -14.06 -15.11
C LEU A 126 8.62 -14.74 -13.75
N VAL A 127 9.50 -15.73 -13.66
CA VAL A 127 9.82 -16.45 -12.43
C VAL A 127 11.30 -16.28 -12.15
N PHE A 128 11.63 -15.82 -10.94
CA PHE A 128 13.00 -15.74 -10.47
C PHE A 128 13.42 -17.07 -9.83
N ARG A 129 14.50 -17.66 -10.35
CA ARG A 129 15.19 -18.80 -9.72
C ARG A 129 16.60 -18.37 -9.32
N SER A 130 17.61 -18.80 -10.07
CA SER A 130 18.95 -18.21 -10.07
C SER A 130 19.03 -16.94 -10.93
N THR A 131 18.18 -16.87 -11.95
CA THR A 131 18.01 -15.76 -12.87
C THR A 131 16.53 -15.63 -13.22
N TRP A 132 16.13 -14.50 -13.81
CA TRP A 132 14.79 -14.33 -14.31
C TRP A 132 14.55 -15.18 -15.55
N ALA A 133 13.61 -16.10 -15.46
CA ALA A 133 13.17 -16.93 -16.58
C ALA A 133 11.76 -16.53 -17.03
N ARG A 134 11.51 -16.63 -18.33
CA ARG A 134 10.19 -16.54 -18.96
C ARG A 134 9.94 -17.81 -19.78
N ALA A 135 8.69 -18.27 -19.86
CA ALA A 135 8.37 -19.47 -20.62
C ALA A 135 8.12 -19.14 -22.09
N LEU A 136 8.91 -19.71 -23.00
CA LEU A 136 8.67 -19.53 -24.43
C LEU A 136 7.59 -20.50 -24.91
N ALA A 137 6.71 -20.03 -25.79
CA ALA A 137 5.76 -20.92 -26.44
C ALA A 137 6.51 -21.94 -27.33
N PRO A 138 6.21 -23.24 -27.24
CA PRO A 138 6.80 -24.23 -28.13
C PRO A 138 6.34 -23.98 -29.57
N SER A 139 7.21 -24.27 -30.54
CA SER A 139 6.86 -24.23 -31.96
C SER A 139 5.75 -25.25 -32.26
N THR A 140 4.80 -24.89 -33.11
CA THR A 140 3.73 -25.81 -33.51
C THR A 140 4.30 -27.03 -34.24
N PRO A 141 3.73 -28.23 -34.03
CA PRO A 141 4.25 -29.45 -34.65
C PRO A 141 4.02 -29.45 -36.17
N THR A 142 5.08 -29.23 -36.95
CA THR A 142 5.04 -29.18 -38.43
C THR A 142 5.29 -30.53 -39.11
N GLY A 143 5.73 -31.55 -38.37
CA GLY A 143 6.09 -32.87 -38.90
C GLY A 143 5.33 -34.05 -38.27
N GLY A 144 5.49 -35.23 -38.86
CA GLY A 144 4.94 -36.50 -38.38
C GLY A 144 4.59 -37.44 -39.54
N THR A 145 4.77 -38.75 -39.36
CA THR A 145 4.35 -39.78 -40.34
C THR A 145 2.83 -39.91 -40.42
N THR A 146 2.12 -39.49 -39.36
CA THR A 146 0.67 -39.36 -39.30
C THR A 146 0.34 -37.94 -38.88
N ILE A 147 -0.36 -37.21 -39.74
CA ILE A 147 -0.76 -35.82 -39.50
C ILE A 147 -2.25 -35.80 -39.16
N ASP A 148 -2.57 -35.74 -37.87
CA ASP A 148 -3.95 -35.54 -37.40
C ASP A 148 -4.24 -34.04 -37.29
N THR A 149 -5.16 -33.54 -38.11
CA THR A 149 -5.49 -32.12 -38.20
C THR A 149 -6.18 -31.64 -36.93
N GLN A 150 -7.11 -32.42 -36.38
CA GLN A 150 -7.87 -32.09 -35.17
C GLN A 150 -6.96 -31.97 -33.95
N ALA A 151 -5.99 -32.87 -33.79
CA ALA A 151 -5.01 -32.83 -32.72
C ALA A 151 -4.11 -31.60 -32.82
N ARG A 152 -3.69 -31.22 -34.04
CA ARG A 152 -2.89 -30.00 -34.24
C ARG A 152 -3.67 -28.74 -33.87
N GLU A 153 -4.94 -28.66 -34.27
CA GLU A 153 -5.82 -27.54 -33.89
C GLU A 153 -6.02 -27.47 -32.36
N ALA A 154 -6.24 -28.60 -31.70
CA ALA A 154 -6.38 -28.67 -30.25
C ALA A 154 -5.11 -28.21 -29.50
N ILE A 155 -3.93 -28.64 -29.95
CA ILE A 155 -2.64 -28.21 -29.36
C ILE A 155 -2.42 -26.71 -29.58
N ALA A 156 -2.71 -26.21 -30.79
CA ALA A 156 -2.59 -24.78 -31.08
C ALA A 156 -3.54 -23.95 -30.21
N ALA A 157 -4.78 -24.41 -30.00
CA ALA A 157 -5.74 -23.75 -29.12
C ALA A 157 -5.28 -23.73 -27.65
N LEU A 158 -4.68 -24.82 -27.15
CA LEU A 158 -4.09 -24.86 -25.81
C LEU A 158 -2.92 -23.89 -25.66
N ILE A 159 -2.02 -23.83 -26.65
CA ILE A 159 -0.90 -22.87 -26.63
C ILE A 159 -1.44 -21.44 -26.61
N GLN A 160 -2.44 -21.12 -27.44
CA GLN A 160 -3.07 -19.80 -27.45
C GLN A 160 -3.74 -19.46 -26.11
N ALA A 161 -4.46 -20.39 -25.49
CA ALA A 161 -5.03 -20.18 -24.16
C ALA A 161 -3.96 -19.87 -23.11
N LEU A 162 -2.82 -20.55 -23.15
CA LEU A 162 -1.70 -20.30 -22.24
C LEU A 162 -0.99 -18.96 -22.51
N VAL A 163 -0.95 -18.50 -23.76
CA VAL A 163 -0.46 -17.15 -24.12
C VAL A 163 -1.41 -16.08 -23.62
N VAL A 164 -2.73 -16.27 -23.77
CA VAL A 164 -3.76 -15.33 -23.27
C VAL A 164 -3.70 -15.21 -21.74
N LEU A 165 -3.41 -16.31 -21.04
CA LEU A 165 -3.18 -16.29 -19.58
C LEU A 165 -1.84 -15.65 -19.18
N GLY A 166 -0.98 -15.29 -20.14
CA GLY A 166 0.33 -14.71 -19.90
C GLY A 166 1.36 -15.68 -19.31
N LEU A 167 1.10 -16.99 -19.41
CA LEU A 167 2.05 -18.02 -18.96
C LEU A 167 3.15 -18.22 -20.01
N LEU A 168 2.77 -18.27 -21.29
CA LEU A 168 3.70 -18.36 -22.41
C LEU A 168 3.84 -16.99 -23.09
N GLY A 169 5.05 -16.69 -23.57
CA GLY A 169 5.27 -15.53 -24.41
C GLY A 169 4.59 -15.72 -25.76
N THR A 170 4.22 -14.62 -26.43
CA THR A 170 3.82 -14.70 -27.84
C THR A 170 4.99 -15.30 -28.63
N SER A 171 4.74 -16.40 -29.35
CA SER A 171 5.74 -17.00 -30.24
C SER A 171 6.18 -15.92 -31.24
N GLY A 172 7.38 -15.38 -31.06
CA GLY A 172 7.94 -14.45 -32.03
C GLY A 172 8.13 -15.18 -33.35
N ASN A 173 7.63 -14.56 -34.43
CA ASN A 173 8.11 -14.81 -35.78
C ASN A 173 9.24 -13.83 -36.07
#